data_AF-A0A7M1QUG5-F1
#
_entry.id   AF-A0A7M1QUG5-F1
#
_cell.length_a   1.000
_cell.length_b   1.000
_cell.length_c   1.000
_cell.angle_alpha   90.00
_cell.angle_beta   90.00
_cell.angle_gamma   90.00
#
_symmetry.space_group_name_H-M   'P 1'
#
loop_
_entity.id
_entity.type
_entity.pdbx_description
1 polymer ?
#
loop_
_entity_poly.entity_id
_entity_poly.type
_entity_poly.pdbx_seq_one_letter_code
_entity_poly.pdbx_strand_id
1 'polypeptide(L)'
;MLKTRIALILSSALLVVTTLSACDEAEKVETGTVPYVKFHECARASTKLQEAGFTKVTFAAEGNENVPIELGKFKRCEVKQQEPDDGLEAPLSQEIKLIVAQEKVLRMAVSSCKPHPGARLVDNEKTLVLNGVGSQDPAGMGPEYLGCFLSAVRAPERVLTAMEATRTLDGRQHAEWDDISAEWSYHPDQGLDVVLYMKD
;
A
#
# COMPACT_ATOMS: atom_id res chain seq x y z
N MET A 1 0.90 -106.31 -2.77
CA MET A 1 0.59 -105.40 -3.90
C MET A 1 0.99 -103.98 -3.53
N LEU A 2 1.36 -103.19 -4.54
CA LEU A 2 1.73 -101.77 -4.55
C LEU A 2 3.14 -101.34 -4.10
N LYS A 3 3.96 -101.08 -5.13
CA LYS A 3 5.06 -100.11 -5.22
C LYS A 3 4.62 -98.73 -4.71
N THR A 4 5.56 -97.89 -4.25
CA THR A 4 5.81 -96.54 -4.80
C THR A 4 7.15 -96.01 -4.26
N ARG A 5 8.08 -95.67 -5.17
CA ARG A 5 9.24 -94.80 -4.94
C ARG A 5 8.80 -93.37 -5.26
N ILE A 6 9.18 -92.37 -4.46
CA ILE A 6 9.22 -90.96 -4.90
C ILE A 6 10.57 -90.37 -4.54
N ALA A 7 11.15 -89.71 -5.53
CA ALA A 7 12.49 -89.14 -5.59
C ALA A 7 12.43 -87.61 -5.49
N LEU A 8 13.52 -87.03 -4.97
CA LEU A 8 14.13 -85.69 -5.18
C LEU A 8 13.22 -84.43 -5.23
N ILE A 9 13.66 -83.28 -4.72
CA ILE A 9 14.46 -82.30 -5.48
C ILE A 9 15.05 -81.25 -4.51
N LEU A 10 16.35 -80.96 -4.68
CA LEU A 10 17.03 -79.79 -4.11
C LEU A 10 16.47 -78.51 -4.75
N SER A 11 16.08 -77.53 -3.94
CA SER A 11 15.72 -76.19 -4.42
C SER A 11 16.85 -75.20 -4.12
N SER A 12 17.38 -74.62 -5.19
CA SER A 12 18.46 -73.64 -5.23
C SER A 12 18.02 -72.31 -4.60
N ALA A 13 18.81 -71.79 -3.67
CA ALA A 13 18.65 -70.42 -3.15
C ALA A 13 19.16 -69.42 -4.20
N LEU A 14 18.25 -68.61 -4.76
CA LEU A 14 18.58 -67.48 -5.62
C LEU A 14 18.75 -66.25 -4.73
N LEU A 15 19.99 -65.76 -4.59
CA LEU A 15 20.29 -64.52 -3.87
C LEU A 15 19.93 -63.33 -4.79
N VAL A 16 18.81 -62.67 -4.54
CA VAL A 16 18.49 -61.40 -5.20
C VAL A 16 19.27 -60.31 -4.49
N VAL A 17 20.35 -59.83 -5.12
CA VAL A 17 21.03 -58.59 -4.70
C VAL A 17 20.21 -57.43 -5.26
N THR A 18 19.30 -56.88 -4.46
CA THR A 18 18.69 -55.59 -4.74
C THR A 18 19.67 -54.50 -4.33
N THR A 19 20.28 -53.82 -5.30
CA THR A 19 20.92 -52.53 -5.05
C THR A 19 19.81 -51.51 -4.80
N LEU A 20 19.55 -51.16 -3.54
CA LEU A 20 18.89 -49.90 -3.22
C LEU A 20 19.88 -48.78 -3.54
N SER A 21 19.70 -48.12 -4.69
CA SER A 21 20.32 -46.82 -4.93
C SER A 21 19.65 -45.81 -4.00
N ALA A 22 20.48 -45.16 -3.18
CA ALA A 22 20.08 -44.26 -2.11
C ALA A 22 19.50 -42.94 -2.62
N CYS A 23 18.52 -42.43 -1.85
CA CYS A 23 18.21 -41.06 -1.48
C CYS A 23 18.39 -39.92 -2.49
N ASP A 24 17.24 -39.28 -2.79
CA ASP A 24 17.02 -37.85 -2.98
C ASP A 24 18.17 -37.04 -3.63
N GLU A 25 17.99 -36.69 -4.90
CA GLU A 25 18.39 -35.36 -5.35
C GLU A 25 17.56 -34.35 -4.55
N ALA A 26 18.10 -33.85 -3.43
CA ALA A 26 17.51 -32.74 -2.73
C ALA A 26 17.37 -31.59 -3.73
N GLU A 27 16.12 -31.32 -4.14
CA GLU A 27 15.79 -30.21 -5.03
C GLU A 27 16.39 -28.95 -4.41
N LYS A 28 17.36 -28.36 -5.10
CA LYS A 28 18.09 -27.21 -4.58
C LYS A 28 17.10 -26.06 -4.45
N VAL A 29 16.61 -25.84 -3.23
CA VAL A 29 15.67 -24.76 -2.94
C VAL A 29 16.37 -23.44 -3.23
N GLU A 30 15.90 -22.74 -4.27
CA GLU A 30 16.37 -21.39 -4.55
C GLU A 30 16.00 -20.49 -3.38
N THR A 31 17.00 -19.80 -2.86
CA THR A 31 16.91 -18.94 -1.68
C THR A 31 17.42 -17.55 -2.05
N GLY A 32 16.98 -16.55 -1.29
CA GLY A 32 17.48 -15.20 -1.38
C GLY A 32 17.27 -14.44 -0.07
N THR A 33 17.96 -13.32 0.07
CA THR A 33 17.78 -12.41 1.20
C THR A 33 16.52 -11.57 1.02
N VAL A 34 15.62 -11.58 2.01
CA VAL A 34 14.38 -10.80 2.02
C VAL A 34 14.70 -9.30 2.04
N PRO A 35 14.27 -8.51 1.03
CA PRO A 35 14.51 -7.06 1.01
C PRO A 35 13.77 -6.30 2.10
N TYR A 36 14.38 -5.21 2.58
CA TYR A 36 13.70 -4.20 3.40
C TYR A 36 12.70 -3.40 2.57
N VAL A 37 11.41 -3.48 2.93
CA VAL A 37 10.34 -2.73 2.27
C VAL A 37 9.44 -1.95 3.23
N LYS A 38 9.73 -1.97 4.54
CA LYS A 38 9.01 -1.13 5.51
C LYS A 38 9.13 0.36 5.13
N PHE A 39 8.06 1.11 5.38
CA PHE A 39 7.87 2.52 5.00
C PHE A 39 7.93 2.81 3.49
N HIS A 40 7.99 1.79 2.63
CA HIS A 40 7.85 2.00 1.20
C HIS A 40 6.37 2.08 0.83
N GLU A 41 6.08 2.79 -0.25
CA GLU A 41 4.80 2.71 -0.94
C GLU A 41 4.56 1.25 -1.40
N CYS A 42 3.31 0.78 -1.30
CA CYS A 42 2.96 -0.62 -1.51
C CYS A 42 3.34 -1.18 -2.89
N ALA A 43 3.09 -0.44 -3.97
CA ALA A 43 3.45 -0.89 -5.31
C ALA A 43 4.98 -0.97 -5.44
N ARG A 44 5.71 0.03 -4.95
CA ARG A 44 7.17 0.00 -4.90
C ARG A 44 7.73 -1.16 -4.07
N ALA A 45 7.12 -1.45 -2.92
CA ALA A 45 7.47 -2.58 -2.07
C ALA A 45 7.29 -3.90 -2.82
N SER A 46 6.13 -4.09 -3.46
CA SER A 46 5.81 -5.27 -4.27
C SER A 46 6.84 -5.48 -5.38
N THR A 47 7.13 -4.44 -6.17
CA THR A 47 8.13 -4.50 -7.24
C THR A 47 9.50 -4.89 -6.72
N LYS A 48 9.95 -4.30 -5.61
CA LYS A 48 11.26 -4.61 -5.02
C LYS A 48 11.37 -6.06 -4.55
N LEU A 49 10.30 -6.64 -4.02
CA LEU A 49 10.26 -8.06 -3.63
C LEU A 49 10.29 -8.98 -4.87
N GLN A 50 9.49 -8.64 -5.89
CA GLN A 50 9.44 -9.40 -7.14
C GLN A 50 10.78 -9.38 -7.88
N GLU A 51 11.47 -8.23 -7.92
CA GLU A 51 12.83 -8.10 -8.48
C GLU A 51 13.87 -8.94 -7.73
N ALA A 52 13.65 -9.20 -6.43
CA ALA A 52 14.48 -10.09 -5.62
C ALA A 52 14.08 -11.58 -5.74
N GLY A 53 13.09 -11.92 -6.56
CA GLY A 53 12.62 -13.29 -6.80
C GLY A 53 11.45 -13.74 -5.92
N PHE A 54 11.01 -12.92 -4.96
CA PHE A 54 9.86 -13.22 -4.12
C PHE A 54 8.56 -12.86 -4.83
N THR A 55 7.95 -13.85 -5.50
CA THR A 55 6.77 -13.63 -6.37
C THR A 55 5.44 -13.74 -5.63
N LYS A 56 5.41 -14.41 -4.47
CA LYS A 56 4.21 -14.55 -3.63
C LYS A 56 4.15 -13.41 -2.61
N VAL A 57 3.64 -12.26 -3.02
CA VAL A 57 3.44 -11.12 -2.12
C VAL A 57 1.96 -10.98 -1.80
N THR A 58 1.62 -10.99 -0.51
CA THR A 58 0.25 -10.78 -0.03
C THR A 58 0.18 -9.50 0.80
N PHE A 59 -0.99 -8.85 0.81
CA PHE A 59 -1.22 -7.62 1.55
C PHE A 59 -2.31 -7.84 2.59
N ALA A 60 -2.16 -7.24 3.76
CA ALA A 60 -3.21 -7.17 4.77
C ALA A 60 -3.29 -5.75 5.34
N ALA A 61 -4.49 -5.30 5.71
CA ALA A 61 -4.65 -3.97 6.29
C ALA A 61 -4.21 -3.99 7.77
N GLU A 62 -3.51 -2.95 8.20
CA GLU A 62 -3.20 -2.72 9.62
C GLU A 62 -4.50 -2.77 10.46
N GLY A 63 -4.48 -3.56 11.54
CA GLY A 63 -5.65 -3.82 12.38
C GLY A 63 -6.64 -4.86 11.81
N ASN A 64 -6.39 -5.39 10.62
CA ASN A 64 -7.14 -6.52 10.03
C ASN A 64 -6.20 -7.45 9.23
N GLU A 65 -5.21 -7.99 9.92
CA GLU A 65 -4.10 -8.74 9.34
C GLU A 65 -4.48 -10.13 8.81
N ASN A 66 -5.67 -10.63 9.17
CA ASN A 66 -6.14 -11.96 8.80
C ASN A 66 -6.95 -11.97 7.50
N VAL A 67 -7.23 -10.80 6.92
CA VAL A 67 -7.99 -10.66 5.68
C VAL A 67 -7.07 -10.11 4.61
N PRO A 68 -6.68 -10.93 3.61
CA PRO A 68 -5.92 -10.46 2.47
C PRO A 68 -6.67 -9.32 1.76
N ILE A 69 -5.92 -8.33 1.30
CA ILE A 69 -6.43 -7.27 0.44
C ILE A 69 -5.77 -7.33 -0.92
N GLU A 70 -6.55 -7.03 -1.96
CA GLU A 70 -6.03 -6.89 -3.31
C GLU A 70 -5.05 -5.71 -3.38
N LEU A 71 -3.96 -5.89 -4.13
CA LEU A 71 -3.06 -4.78 -4.46
C LEU A 71 -3.85 -3.70 -5.23
N GLY A 72 -3.67 -2.44 -4.85
CA GLY A 72 -4.43 -1.32 -5.41
C GLY A 72 -5.78 -1.06 -4.72
N LYS A 73 -6.20 -1.87 -3.73
CA LYS A 73 -7.34 -1.54 -2.87
C LYS A 73 -7.16 -0.16 -2.21
N PHE A 74 -5.93 0.19 -1.88
CA PHE A 74 -5.56 1.55 -1.48
C PHE A 74 -4.82 2.21 -2.64
N LYS A 75 -5.32 3.36 -3.12
CA LYS A 75 -4.62 4.18 -4.12
C LYS A 75 -3.22 4.59 -3.66
N ARG A 76 -3.07 4.87 -2.37
CA ARG A 76 -1.79 5.08 -1.69
C ARG A 76 -1.78 4.32 -0.37
N CYS A 77 -0.77 3.50 -0.18
CA CYS A 77 -0.51 2.85 1.09
C CYS A 77 0.98 2.72 1.37
N GLU A 78 1.29 2.61 2.65
CA GLU A 78 2.64 2.44 3.17
C GLU A 78 2.74 1.08 3.87
N VAL A 79 3.84 0.37 3.66
CA VAL A 79 4.17 -0.85 4.40
C VAL A 79 4.52 -0.51 5.85
N LYS A 80 3.72 -1.00 6.78
CA LYS A 80 3.94 -0.84 8.23
C LYS A 80 4.77 -1.97 8.81
N GLN A 81 4.57 -3.18 8.30
CA GLN A 81 5.30 -4.38 8.72
C GLN A 81 5.36 -5.37 7.56
N GLN A 82 6.36 -6.25 7.60
CA GLN A 82 6.54 -7.35 6.66
C GLN A 82 6.78 -8.64 7.43
N GLU A 83 6.40 -9.77 6.84
CA GLU A 83 6.70 -11.11 7.33
C GLU A 83 7.10 -12.00 6.14
N PRO A 84 8.24 -12.71 6.17
CA PRO A 84 9.32 -12.62 7.17
C PRO A 84 9.99 -11.23 7.23
N ASP A 85 10.70 -11.00 8.34
CA ASP A 85 11.53 -9.81 8.51
C ASP A 85 12.61 -9.72 7.43
N ASP A 86 13.03 -8.49 7.13
CA ASP A 86 14.09 -8.24 6.15
C ASP A 86 15.45 -8.78 6.60
N GLY A 87 16.34 -8.98 5.62
CA GLY A 87 17.70 -9.49 5.87
C GLY A 87 17.79 -10.98 6.16
N LEU A 88 16.66 -11.67 6.29
CA LEU A 88 16.62 -13.13 6.45
C LEU A 88 16.80 -13.83 5.10
N GLU A 89 17.54 -14.94 5.10
CA GLU A 89 17.55 -15.87 3.97
C GLU A 89 16.26 -16.70 3.98
N ALA A 90 15.53 -16.69 2.86
CA ALA A 90 14.28 -17.42 2.72
C ALA A 90 14.17 -18.08 1.32
N PRO A 91 13.41 -19.18 1.19
CA PRO A 91 13.07 -19.75 -0.12
C PRO A 91 12.39 -18.70 -1.00
N LEU A 92 12.74 -18.59 -2.28
CA LEU A 92 12.06 -17.65 -3.20
C LEU A 92 10.57 -17.97 -3.40
N SER A 93 10.16 -19.20 -3.06
CA SER A 93 8.77 -19.66 -3.06
C SER A 93 7.98 -19.29 -1.80
N GLN A 94 8.64 -18.70 -0.80
CA GLN A 94 8.06 -18.19 0.45
C GLN A 94 7.07 -17.06 0.15
N GLU A 95 5.94 -17.07 0.86
CA GLU A 95 5.03 -15.94 0.85
C GLU A 95 5.60 -14.80 1.71
N ILE A 96 5.66 -13.61 1.14
CA ILE A 96 5.96 -12.36 1.84
C ILE A 96 4.66 -11.63 2.11
N LYS A 97 4.24 -11.57 3.36
CA LYS A 97 3.05 -10.86 3.81
C LYS A 97 3.42 -9.44 4.21
N LEU A 98 2.75 -8.46 3.61
CA LEU A 98 2.92 -7.04 3.91
C LEU A 98 1.69 -6.53 4.67
N ILE A 99 1.91 -6.01 5.87
CA ILE A 99 0.89 -5.28 6.63
C ILE A 99 1.01 -3.81 6.23
N VAL A 100 -0.07 -3.26 5.68
CA VAL A 100 -0.09 -1.93 5.07
C VAL A 100 -1.17 -1.05 5.67
N ALA A 101 -0.93 0.25 5.69
CA ALA A 101 -1.94 1.23 6.06
C ALA A 101 -2.24 2.15 4.88
N GLN A 102 -3.51 2.51 4.69
CA GLN A 102 -3.89 3.53 3.72
C GLN A 102 -3.27 4.87 4.12
N GLU A 103 -2.61 5.54 3.17
CA GLU A 103 -2.14 6.90 3.40
C GLU A 103 -3.32 7.87 3.47
N LYS A 104 -3.48 8.51 4.63
CA LYS A 104 -4.48 9.56 4.82
C LYS A 104 -3.90 10.92 4.45
N VAL A 105 -3.68 11.15 3.16
CA VAL A 105 -2.99 12.36 2.66
C VAL A 105 -3.57 13.66 3.21
N LEU A 106 -4.89 13.80 3.24
CA LEU A 106 -5.53 15.00 3.80
C LEU A 106 -5.31 15.13 5.30
N ARG A 107 -5.32 14.04 6.07
CA ARG A 107 -4.96 14.05 7.51
C ARG A 107 -3.50 14.43 7.71
N MET A 108 -2.59 13.93 6.87
CA MET A 108 -1.18 14.29 6.94
C MET A 108 -0.98 15.77 6.66
N ALA A 109 -1.68 16.34 5.68
CA ALA A 109 -1.65 17.79 5.43
C ALA A 109 -2.09 18.59 6.68
N VAL A 110 -3.17 18.14 7.35
CA VAL A 110 -3.63 18.77 8.60
C VAL A 110 -2.67 18.60 9.77
N SER A 111 -1.92 17.50 9.82
CA SER A 111 -0.95 17.25 10.89
C SER A 111 0.36 18.01 10.68
N SER A 112 0.77 18.18 9.42
CA SER A 112 1.99 18.91 9.05
C SER A 112 1.81 20.42 9.14
N CYS A 113 0.61 20.92 8.87
CA CYS A 113 0.26 22.32 9.12
C CYS A 113 -0.21 22.49 10.56
N LYS A 114 0.02 23.66 11.16
CA LYS A 114 -0.54 23.96 12.50
C LYS A 114 -2.07 23.80 12.43
N PRO A 115 -2.71 23.02 13.33
CA PRO A 115 -4.16 22.89 13.34
C PRO A 115 -4.85 24.26 13.38
N HIS A 116 -5.90 24.42 12.57
CA HIS A 116 -6.64 25.67 12.46
C HIS A 116 -8.15 25.40 12.41
N PRO A 117 -9.01 26.18 13.09
CA PRO A 117 -10.47 25.97 13.09
C PRO A 117 -11.11 25.98 11.69
N GLY A 118 -10.55 26.79 10.79
CA GLY A 118 -10.95 26.85 9.36
C GLY A 118 -10.56 25.64 8.52
N ALA A 119 -9.76 24.69 9.03
CA ALA A 119 -9.38 23.47 8.34
C ALA A 119 -10.06 22.25 9.00
N ARG A 120 -10.93 21.55 8.26
CA ARG A 120 -11.73 20.46 8.81
C ARG A 120 -11.71 19.24 7.91
N LEU A 121 -11.34 18.10 8.50
CA LEU A 121 -11.51 16.79 7.87
C LEU A 121 -12.96 16.32 8.06
N VAL A 122 -13.59 15.90 6.98
CA VAL A 122 -14.94 15.33 6.95
C VAL A 122 -14.94 14.06 6.10
N ASP A 123 -16.07 13.37 6.01
CA ASP A 123 -16.24 12.14 5.20
C ASP A 123 -15.20 11.06 5.49
N ASN A 124 -14.97 10.77 6.77
CA ASN A 124 -13.91 9.85 7.21
C ASN A 124 -12.52 10.24 6.67
N GLU A 125 -12.26 11.54 6.60
CA GLU A 125 -10.97 12.15 6.21
C GLU A 125 -10.62 12.02 4.74
N LYS A 126 -11.62 11.69 3.93
CA LYS A 126 -11.53 11.72 2.47
C LYS A 126 -11.78 13.11 1.89
N THR A 127 -12.26 14.04 2.71
CA THR A 127 -12.54 15.42 2.34
C THR A 127 -11.90 16.37 3.36
N LEU A 128 -11.25 17.43 2.87
CA LEU A 128 -10.68 18.52 3.66
C LEU A 128 -11.31 19.84 3.20
N VAL A 129 -12.03 20.47 4.12
CA VAL A 129 -12.62 21.79 3.91
C VAL A 129 -11.69 22.84 4.51
N LEU A 130 -11.36 23.86 3.72
CA LEU A 130 -10.51 24.98 4.10
C LEU A 130 -11.27 26.29 3.88
N ASN A 131 -11.56 27.00 4.97
CA ASN A 131 -12.23 28.30 4.93
C ASN A 131 -11.20 29.42 5.12
N GLY A 132 -11.13 30.32 4.16
CA GLY A 132 -10.28 31.50 4.17
C GLY A 132 -10.85 32.63 5.03
N VAL A 133 -10.02 33.63 5.29
CA VAL A 133 -10.44 34.85 6.01
C VAL A 133 -11.20 35.80 5.08
N GLY A 134 -12.31 36.36 5.56
CA GLY A 134 -13.11 37.37 4.85
C GLY A 134 -13.67 38.44 5.79
N SER A 135 -14.30 39.50 5.24
CA SER A 135 -14.84 40.61 6.06
C SER A 135 -15.95 40.19 7.03
N GLN A 136 -16.67 39.10 6.74
CA GLN A 136 -17.70 38.51 7.60
C GLN A 136 -17.26 37.20 8.26
N ASP A 137 -16.11 36.65 7.86
CA ASP A 137 -15.46 35.52 8.54
C ASP A 137 -14.00 35.86 8.94
N PRO A 138 -13.82 36.72 9.95
CA PRO A 138 -12.49 37.13 10.39
C PRO A 138 -11.71 36.01 11.11
N ALA A 139 -12.38 34.90 11.46
CA ALA A 139 -11.77 33.72 12.08
C ALA A 139 -11.24 32.71 11.04
N GLY A 140 -11.51 32.94 9.76
CA GLY A 140 -10.99 32.13 8.66
C GLY A 140 -9.47 32.19 8.52
N MET A 141 -8.94 31.32 7.66
CA MET A 141 -7.49 31.18 7.46
C MET A 141 -6.91 32.30 6.61
N GLY A 142 -5.82 32.90 7.09
CA GLY A 142 -4.99 33.76 6.25
C GLY A 142 -4.28 32.98 5.13
N PRO A 143 -3.72 33.69 4.12
CA PRO A 143 -3.06 33.08 2.97
C PRO A 143 -1.89 32.14 3.34
N GLU A 144 -1.14 32.42 4.41
CA GLU A 144 -0.04 31.57 4.89
C GLU A 144 -0.54 30.16 5.27
N TYR A 145 -1.64 30.09 6.02
CA TYR A 145 -2.23 28.82 6.45
C TYR A 145 -2.78 28.05 5.26
N LEU A 146 -3.56 28.71 4.39
CA LEU A 146 -4.08 28.10 3.15
C LEU A 146 -2.95 27.57 2.27
N GLY A 147 -1.89 28.36 2.10
CA GLY A 147 -0.69 27.97 1.36
C GLY A 147 -0.01 26.74 1.95
N CYS A 148 0.07 26.63 3.28
CA CYS A 148 0.59 25.42 3.93
C CYS A 148 -0.20 24.17 3.53
N PHE A 149 -1.54 24.20 3.66
CA PHE A 149 -2.37 23.03 3.35
C PHE A 149 -2.27 22.64 1.87
N LEU A 150 -2.35 23.62 0.97
CA LEU A 150 -2.25 23.39 -0.48
C LEU A 150 -0.87 22.87 -0.89
N SER A 151 0.20 23.37 -0.25
CA SER A 151 1.56 22.86 -0.45
C SER A 151 1.72 21.44 0.08
N ALA A 152 1.17 21.12 1.25
CA ALA A 152 1.25 19.79 1.86
C ALA A 152 0.56 18.71 1.02
N VAL A 153 -0.49 19.06 0.27
CA VAL A 153 -1.12 18.19 -0.72
C VAL A 153 -0.51 18.28 -2.12
N ARG A 154 0.62 18.97 -2.27
CA ARG A 154 1.37 19.17 -3.52
C ARG A 154 0.52 19.77 -4.64
N ALA A 155 -0.36 20.73 -4.32
CA ALA A 155 -1.11 21.47 -5.32
C ALA A 155 -0.15 22.11 -6.35
N PRO A 156 -0.34 21.88 -7.67
CA PRO A 156 0.51 22.48 -8.68
C PRO A 156 0.42 24.01 -8.67
N GLU A 157 1.51 24.69 -9.04
CA GLU A 157 1.55 26.16 -9.14
C GLU A 157 0.39 26.73 -9.96
N ARG A 158 0.04 26.09 -11.09
CA ARG A 158 -1.11 26.49 -11.93
C ARG A 158 -2.44 26.55 -11.16
N VAL A 159 -2.62 25.69 -10.15
CA VAL A 159 -3.82 25.64 -9.31
C VAL A 159 -3.77 26.76 -8.28
N LEU A 160 -2.61 27.00 -7.66
CA LEU A 160 -2.41 28.11 -6.73
C LEU A 160 -2.67 29.45 -7.42
N THR A 161 -2.05 29.68 -8.58
CA THR A 161 -2.27 30.90 -9.38
C THR A 161 -3.73 31.06 -9.81
N ALA A 162 -4.43 29.96 -10.14
CA ALA A 162 -5.84 30.02 -10.48
C ALA A 162 -6.70 30.43 -9.27
N MET A 163 -6.41 29.89 -8.08
CA MET A 163 -7.07 30.29 -6.83
C MET A 163 -6.83 31.77 -6.51
N GLU A 164 -5.59 32.25 -6.62
CA GLU A 164 -5.24 33.67 -6.40
C GLU A 164 -5.95 34.62 -7.38
N ALA A 165 -6.14 34.20 -8.62
CA ALA A 165 -6.81 34.99 -9.65
C ALA A 165 -8.34 34.92 -9.60
N THR A 166 -8.92 34.05 -8.76
CA THR A 166 -10.36 33.81 -8.72
C THR A 166 -11.10 34.99 -8.12
N ARG A 167 -12.08 35.51 -8.86
CA ARG A 167 -12.95 36.59 -8.41
C ARG A 167 -14.34 36.06 -8.08
N THR A 168 -15.11 36.85 -7.35
CA THR A 168 -16.49 36.50 -6.97
C THR A 168 -17.40 36.14 -8.13
N LEU A 169 -17.26 36.84 -9.26
CA LEU A 169 -18.08 36.60 -10.44
C LEU A 169 -17.69 35.33 -11.21
N ASP A 170 -16.52 34.76 -10.95
CA ASP A 170 -16.07 33.55 -11.64
C ASP A 170 -16.80 32.31 -11.10
N GLY A 171 -17.43 32.41 -9.93
CA GLY A 171 -18.19 31.31 -9.32
C GLY A 171 -17.30 30.18 -8.80
N ARG A 172 -17.86 28.97 -8.70
CA ARG A 172 -17.12 27.79 -8.25
C ARG A 172 -16.22 27.26 -9.35
N GLN A 173 -14.92 27.23 -9.06
CA GLN A 173 -13.85 26.72 -9.89
C GLN A 173 -13.49 25.28 -9.48
N HIS A 174 -12.78 24.57 -10.35
CA HIS A 174 -12.38 23.18 -10.14
C HIS A 174 -10.99 22.87 -10.75
N ALA A 175 -10.23 22.00 -10.10
CA ALA A 175 -8.99 21.44 -10.62
C ALA A 175 -8.70 20.06 -10.03
N GLU A 176 -7.87 19.27 -10.72
CA GLU A 176 -7.39 17.99 -10.23
C GLU A 176 -5.88 17.86 -10.37
N TRP A 177 -5.28 17.12 -9.43
CA TRP A 177 -3.89 16.67 -9.49
C TRP A 177 -3.73 15.40 -8.66
N ASP A 178 -2.83 14.51 -9.08
CA ASP A 178 -2.61 13.21 -8.45
C ASP A 178 -3.95 12.48 -8.17
N ASP A 179 -4.24 12.17 -6.91
CA ASP A 179 -5.47 11.53 -6.44
C ASP A 179 -6.44 12.51 -5.78
N ILE A 180 -6.27 13.82 -6.01
CA ILE A 180 -7.04 14.88 -5.37
C ILE A 180 -7.84 15.65 -6.43
N SER A 181 -9.10 15.91 -6.10
CA SER A 181 -9.94 16.90 -6.75
C SER A 181 -10.13 18.07 -5.79
N ALA A 182 -10.16 19.28 -6.35
CA ALA A 182 -10.34 20.51 -5.61
C ALA A 182 -11.44 21.34 -6.25
N GLU A 183 -12.32 21.88 -5.42
CA GLU A 183 -13.28 22.90 -5.78
C GLU A 183 -13.06 24.12 -4.91
N TRP A 184 -13.15 25.31 -5.49
CA TRP A 184 -13.03 26.54 -4.71
C TRP A 184 -13.91 27.67 -5.24
N SER A 185 -14.17 28.65 -4.38
CA SER A 185 -14.80 29.92 -4.73
C SER A 185 -14.22 31.03 -3.87
N TYR A 186 -14.33 32.27 -4.32
CA TYR A 186 -13.87 33.43 -3.56
C TYR A 186 -14.98 34.47 -3.39
N HIS A 187 -15.15 34.99 -2.18
CA HIS A 187 -15.97 36.17 -1.91
C HIS A 187 -15.26 37.06 -0.86
N PRO A 188 -15.16 38.39 -1.02
CA PRO A 188 -14.52 39.25 -0.03
C PRO A 188 -15.05 39.06 1.41
N ASP A 189 -16.35 38.80 1.56
CA ASP A 189 -16.97 38.50 2.86
C ASP A 189 -16.56 37.17 3.49
N GLN A 190 -16.28 36.14 2.71
CA GLN A 190 -16.01 34.78 3.20
C GLN A 190 -14.55 34.35 3.01
N GLY A 191 -13.77 35.08 2.22
CA GLY A 191 -12.45 34.65 1.78
C GLY A 191 -12.50 33.62 0.66
N LEU A 192 -11.39 32.88 0.53
CA LEU A 192 -11.26 31.73 -0.37
C LEU A 192 -11.78 30.48 0.35
N ASP A 193 -12.83 29.87 -0.18
CA ASP A 193 -13.37 28.61 0.31
C ASP A 193 -12.92 27.47 -0.59
N VAL A 194 -12.21 26.49 -0.05
CA VAL A 194 -11.66 25.34 -0.78
C VAL A 194 -12.19 24.04 -0.19
N VAL A 195 -12.59 23.12 -1.06
CA VAL A 195 -12.92 21.73 -0.72
C VAL A 195 -11.98 20.84 -1.51
N LEU A 196 -11.18 20.05 -0.80
CA LEU A 196 -10.31 19.03 -1.37
C LEU A 196 -10.90 17.65 -1.07
N TYR A 197 -10.92 16.74 -2.02
CA TYR A 197 -11.35 15.37 -1.79
C TYR A 197 -10.54 14.37 -2.58
N MET A 198 -10.42 13.17 -2.01
CA MET A 198 -9.76 12.04 -2.66
C MET A 198 -10.65 11.54 -3.80
N LYS A 199 -10.08 11.38 -5.00
CA LYS A 199 -10.77 10.75 -6.13
C LYS A 199 -11.07 9.30 -5.81
N ASP A 200 -12.27 8.84 -6.18
CA ASP A 200 -12.67 7.42 -6.08
C ASP A 200 -11.84 6.51 -7.01
#